data_AF-A0A2V8HD28-F1
#
_entry.id   AF-A0A2V8HD28-F1
#
_cell.length_a   1.000
_cell.length_b   1.000
_cell.length_c   1.000
_cell.angle_alpha   90.00
_cell.angle_beta   90.00
_cell.angle_gamma   90.00
#
_symmetry.space_group_name_H-M   'P 1'
#
loop_
_entity.id
_entity.type
_entity.pdbx_description
1 polymer ?
#
loop_
_entity_poly.entity_id
_entity_poly.type
_entity_poly.pdbx_seq_one_letter_code
_entity_poly.pdbx_strand_id
1 'polypeptide(L)'
;MQYGRLIDGALQQRSERYVAEFLQRLRDVSVASRVNRAIGDKMIMNAAFLVQRDQEPAFDRRIKEIASAFDKLTFKYTGPWPPYNFVNIRLKLERAGQH
;
A
#
# COMPACT_ATOMS: atom_id res chain seq x y z
N MET A 1 2.75 -33.60 8.04
CA MET A 1 2.12 -32.50 7.27
C MET A 1 3.21 -31.58 6.68
N GLN A 2 3.86 -31.99 5.58
CA GLN A 2 4.98 -31.24 4.97
C GLN A 2 4.55 -30.52 3.68
N TYR A 3 3.57 -31.08 2.95
CA TYR A 3 3.02 -30.51 1.72
C TYR A 3 2.27 -29.18 1.91
N GLY A 4 1.52 -29.01 3.00
CA GLY A 4 0.83 -27.74 3.30
C GLY A 4 1.81 -26.56 3.38
N ARG A 5 2.93 -26.73 4.10
CA ARG A 5 3.99 -25.71 4.23
C ARG A 5 4.65 -25.36 2.89
N LEU A 6 4.78 -26.33 1.98
CA LEU A 6 5.34 -26.07 0.65
C LEU A 6 4.39 -25.24 -0.21
N ILE A 7 3.09 -25.53 -0.15
CA ILE A 7 2.06 -24.77 -0.86
C ILE A 7 1.96 -23.35 -0.31
N ASP A 8 1.92 -23.21 1.02
CA ASP A 8 1.87 -21.91 1.70
C ASP A 8 3.08 -21.05 1.33
N GLY A 9 4.28 -21.65 1.34
CA GLY A 9 5.51 -20.95 0.93
C GLY A 9 5.49 -20.51 -0.53
N ALA A 10 5.00 -21.35 -1.44
CA ALA A 10 4.88 -20.99 -2.86
C ALA A 10 3.85 -19.88 -3.09
N LEU A 11 2.73 -19.90 -2.37
CA LEU A 11 1.71 -18.86 -2.42
C LEU A 11 2.26 -17.54 -1.89
N GLN A 12 2.98 -17.58 -0.76
CA GLN A 12 3.62 -16.41 -0.18
C GLN A 12 4.64 -15.77 -1.13
N GLN A 13 5.54 -16.55 -1.71
CA GLN A 13 6.51 -16.05 -2.70
C GLN A 13 5.86 -15.45 -3.94
N ARG A 14 4.70 -15.99 -4.36
CA ARG A 14 3.94 -15.43 -5.47
C ARG A 14 3.33 -14.08 -5.09
N SER A 15 2.73 -13.97 -3.91
CA SER A 15 2.20 -12.72 -3.38
C SER A 15 3.27 -11.64 -3.28
N GLU A 16 4.46 -11.99 -2.76
CA GLU A 16 5.59 -11.07 -2.63
C GLU A 16 6.07 -10.54 -3.98
N ARG A 17 6.11 -11.39 -5.01
CA ARG A 17 6.44 -10.95 -6.39
C ARG A 17 5.42 -9.93 -6.93
N TYR A 18 4.13 -10.15 -6.71
CA TYR A 18 3.10 -9.19 -7.10
C TYR A 18 3.26 -7.85 -6.37
N VAL A 19 3.47 -7.89 -5.06
CA VAL A 19 3.68 -6.67 -4.26
C VAL A 19 4.89 -5.88 -4.76
N ALA A 20 6.03 -6.56 -4.97
CA ALA A 20 7.25 -5.92 -5.47
C ALA A 20 7.03 -5.26 -6.84
N GLU A 21 6.34 -5.95 -7.74
CA GLU A 21 5.99 -5.45 -9.07
C GLU A 21 5.08 -4.21 -9.00
N PHE A 22 4.06 -4.22 -8.14
CA PHE A 22 3.17 -3.07 -7.98
C PHE A 22 3.90 -1.85 -7.44
N LEU A 23 4.73 -2.04 -6.41
CA LEU A 23 5.54 -0.96 -5.84
C LEU A 23 6.51 -0.39 -6.87
N GLN A 24 7.12 -1.22 -7.70
CA GLN A 24 7.99 -0.77 -8.78
C GLN A 24 7.23 0.04 -9.82
N ARG A 25 6.09 -0.45 -10.30
CA ARG A 25 5.27 0.22 -11.33
C ARG A 25 4.67 1.54 -10.85
N LEU A 26 4.42 1.70 -9.56
CA LEU A 26 3.84 2.92 -8.96
C LEU A 26 4.91 3.90 -8.44
N ARG A 27 6.19 3.53 -8.47
CA ARG A 27 7.28 4.33 -7.91
C ARG A 27 7.38 5.71 -8.53
N ASP A 28 7.29 5.81 -9.85
CA ASP A 28 7.52 7.08 -10.57
C ASP A 28 6.33 8.05 -10.50
N VAL A 29 5.15 7.53 -10.14
CA VAL A 29 3.91 8.30 -10.01
C VAL A 29 3.53 8.55 -8.55
N SER A 30 4.42 8.24 -7.60
CA SER A 30 4.21 8.51 -6.17
C SER A 30 5.46 9.12 -5.54
N VAL A 31 5.25 10.02 -4.57
CA VAL A 31 6.33 10.66 -3.80
C VAL A 31 6.83 9.73 -2.70
N ALA A 32 5.92 8.99 -2.09
CA ALA A 32 6.24 8.04 -1.04
C ALA A 32 5.22 6.90 -1.03
N SER A 33 5.67 5.74 -0.55
CA SER A 33 4.80 4.60 -0.30
C SER A 33 5.02 4.06 1.12
N ARG A 34 3.96 3.48 1.68
CA ARG A 34 3.95 2.81 2.97
C ARG A 34 3.20 1.50 2.82
N VAL A 35 3.89 0.40 3.05
CA VAL A 35 3.28 -0.93 3.11
C VAL A 35 2.90 -1.20 4.57
N ASN A 36 1.61 -1.41 4.78
CA ASN A 36 1.02 -1.74 6.06
C ASN A 36 0.82 -3.25 6.18
N ARG A 37 0.54 -3.72 7.40
CA ARG A 37 0.17 -5.11 7.62
C ARG A 37 -1.09 -5.44 6.81
N ALA A 38 -1.05 -6.54 6.07
CA ALA A 38 -2.23 -7.10 5.41
C ALA A 38 -3.30 -7.47 6.45
N ILE A 39 -4.56 -7.29 6.09
CA ILE A 39 -5.70 -7.54 6.98
C ILE A 39 -6.45 -8.77 6.48
N GLY A 40 -6.51 -9.80 7.33
CA GLY A 40 -7.11 -11.08 7.01
C GLY A 40 -6.30 -11.91 6.01
N ASP A 41 -6.77 -13.11 5.72
CA ASP A 41 -5.98 -14.14 5.02
C ASP A 41 -5.97 -13.98 3.50
N LYS A 42 -6.90 -13.20 2.94
CA LYS A 42 -7.05 -12.99 1.49
C LYS A 42 -6.30 -11.78 0.97
N MET A 43 -5.79 -10.92 1.84
CA MET A 43 -5.13 -9.67 1.45
C MET A 43 -3.64 -9.91 1.24
N ILE A 44 -3.17 -9.70 0.02
CA ILE A 44 -1.74 -9.82 -0.31
C ILE A 44 -0.98 -8.50 -0.14
N MET A 45 -1.70 -7.37 -0.15
CA MET A 45 -1.11 -6.03 -0.01
C MET A 45 -2.09 -5.07 0.65
N ASN A 46 -1.58 -4.30 1.62
CA ASN A 46 -2.22 -3.11 2.15
C ASN A 46 -1.20 -1.98 2.07
N ALA A 47 -1.40 -1.00 1.19
CA ALA A 47 -0.42 0.06 0.99
C ALA A 47 -1.09 1.42 0.82
N ALA A 48 -0.42 2.44 1.35
CA ALA A 48 -0.76 3.84 1.12
C ALA A 48 0.32 4.48 0.24
N PHE A 49 -0.12 5.37 -0.66
CA PHE A 49 0.74 6.13 -1.55
C PHE A 49 0.50 7.62 -1.36
N LEU A 50 1.58 8.38 -1.22
CA LEU A 50 1.55 9.84 -1.24
C LEU A 50 1.83 10.27 -2.67
N VAL A 51 0.89 11.01 -3.27
CA VAL A 51 0.93 11.39 -4.68
C VAL A 51 0.87 12.91 -4.75
N GLN A 52 1.67 13.53 -5.63
CA GLN A 52 1.53 14.96 -5.90
C GLN A 52 0.19 15.20 -6.59
N ARG A 53 -0.46 16.33 -6.29
CA ARG A 53 -1.81 16.62 -6.79
C ARG A 53 -1.89 16.65 -8.31
N ASP A 54 -0.85 17.12 -8.98
CA ASP A 54 -0.75 17.13 -10.46
C ASP A 54 -0.49 15.74 -11.07
N GLN A 55 0.02 14.79 -10.29
CA GLN A 55 0.29 13.41 -10.70
C GLN A 55 -0.87 12.44 -10.41
N GLU A 56 -1.92 12.88 -9.70
CA GLU A 56 -3.09 12.05 -9.38
C GLU A 56 -3.69 11.36 -10.63
N PRO A 57 -3.91 12.03 -11.78
CA PRO A 57 -4.42 11.36 -12.97
C PRO A 57 -3.47 10.31 -13.54
N ALA A 58 -2.16 10.50 -13.40
CA ALA A 58 -1.16 9.53 -13.85
C ALA A 58 -1.13 8.30 -12.95
N PHE A 59 -1.24 8.51 -11.63
CA PHE A 59 -1.36 7.44 -10.65
C PHE A 59 -2.61 6.58 -10.91
N ASP A 60 -3.78 7.22 -11.10
CA ASP A 60 -5.04 6.54 -11.41
C ASP A 60 -4.94 5.66 -12.67
N ARG A 61 -4.34 6.18 -13.74
CA ARG A 61 -4.11 5.41 -14.97
C ARG A 61 -3.22 4.19 -14.70
N ARG A 62 -2.11 4.37 -13.97
CA ARG A 62 -1.19 3.27 -13.66
C ARG A 62 -1.86 2.19 -12.79
N ILE A 63 -2.71 2.57 -11.84
CA ILE A 63 -3.51 1.61 -11.05
C ILE A 63 -4.47 0.83 -11.95
N LYS A 64 -5.16 1.48 -12.89
CA LYS A 64 -6.07 0.81 -13.83
C LYS A 64 -5.32 -0.15 -14.76
N GLU A 65 -4.16 0.25 -15.27
CA GLU A 65 -3.29 -0.61 -16.09
C GLU A 65 -2.86 -1.86 -15.32
N ILE A 66 -2.40 -1.68 -14.07
CA ILE A 66 -2.05 -2.80 -13.18
C ILE A 66 -3.29 -3.69 -12.97
N ALA A 67 -4.42 -3.13 -12.55
CA ALA A 67 -5.63 -3.91 -12.28
C ALA A 67 -6.09 -4.72 -13.52
N SER A 68 -5.97 -4.16 -14.71
CA SER A 68 -6.31 -4.86 -15.96
C SER A 68 -5.37 -6.00 -16.32
N ALA A 69 -4.10 -5.94 -15.86
CA ALA A 69 -3.11 -6.98 -16.12
C ALA A 69 -3.23 -8.20 -15.19
N PHE A 70 -4.00 -8.10 -14.09
CA PHE A 70 -4.12 -9.16 -13.09
C PHE A 70 -5.59 -9.50 -12.80
N ASP A 71 -6.16 -10.34 -13.67
CA ASP A 71 -7.55 -10.85 -13.60
C ASP A 71 -7.90 -11.59 -12.29
N LYS A 72 -6.91 -12.23 -11.67
CA LYS A 72 -7.07 -13.05 -10.45
C LYS A 72 -7.06 -12.25 -9.15
N LEU A 73 -6.84 -10.93 -9.22
CA LEU A 73 -6.70 -10.08 -8.04
C LEU A 73 -7.83 -9.05 -7.99
N THR A 74 -8.39 -8.86 -6.80
CA THR A 74 -9.32 -7.76 -6.55
C THR A 74 -8.56 -6.55 -6.02
N PHE A 75 -8.68 -5.42 -6.73
CA PHE A 75 -8.09 -4.16 -6.30
C PHE A 75 -9.14 -3.30 -5.59
N LYS A 76 -8.83 -2.85 -4.38
CA LYS A 76 -9.59 -1.82 -3.68
C LYS A 76 -8.77 -0.54 -3.63
N TYR A 77 -9.16 0.44 -4.43
CA TYR A 77 -8.53 1.75 -4.51
C TYR A 77 -9.48 2.80 -3.93
N THR A 78 -9.04 3.54 -2.91
CA THR A 78 -9.85 4.56 -2.24
C THR A 78 -9.02 5.80 -1.92
N GLY A 79 -9.66 6.97 -1.93
CA GLY A 79 -9.04 8.26 -1.65
C GLY A 79 -9.74 9.40 -2.41
N PRO A 80 -9.19 10.63 -2.34
CA PRO A 80 -8.03 11.03 -1.55
C PRO A 80 -8.34 11.08 -0.04
N TRP A 81 -7.42 10.61 0.78
CA TRP A 81 -7.51 10.66 2.25
C TRP A 81 -6.53 11.68 2.82
N PRO A 82 -6.77 12.21 4.03
CA PRO A 82 -5.73 12.94 4.75
C PRO A 82 -4.47 12.05 4.94
N PRO A 83 -3.25 12.64 4.97
CA PRO A 83 -1.99 11.90 4.88
C PRO A 83 -1.57 11.20 6.19
N TYR A 84 -2.49 10.49 6.85
CA TYR A 84 -2.27 9.82 8.14
C TYR A 84 -1.09 8.82 8.11
N ASN A 85 -0.84 8.18 6.97
CA ASN A 85 0.28 7.24 6.81
C ASN A 85 1.65 7.93 6.66
N PHE A 86 1.68 9.25 6.48
CA PHE A 86 2.90 10.00 6.14
C PHE A 86 3.24 11.10 7.13
N VAL A 87 2.35 11.42 8.07
CA VAL A 87 2.55 12.47 9.07
C VAL A 87 2.56 11.88 10.48
N ASN A 88 3.64 12.12 11.21
CA ASN A 88 3.70 11.85 12.65
C ASN A 88 3.60 13.17 13.41
N ILE A 89 2.41 13.48 13.95
CA ILE A 89 2.21 14.67 14.78
C ILE A 89 2.69 14.34 16.20
N ARG A 90 3.79 14.96 16.65
CA ARG A 90 4.22 14.90 18.05
C ARG A 90 3.67 16.12 18.78
N LEU A 91 2.63 15.92 19.59
CA LEU A 91 2.14 16.95 20.49
C LEU A 91 3.08 17.01 21.72
N LYS A 92 3.82 18.11 21.87
CA LYS A 92 4.42 18.46 23.15
C LYS A 92 3.33 19.13 23.99
N LEU A 93 2.90 18.47 25.07
CA LEU A 93 2.16 19.17 26.11
C LEU A 93 3.15 20.06 26.86
N GLU A 94 3.07 21.36 26.63
CA GLU A 94 3.56 22.31 27.62
C GLU A 94 2.57 22.29 28.80
N ARG A 95 3.09 22.05 30.00
CA ARG A 95 2.26 22.16 31.21
C ARG A 95 1.78 23.61 31.30
N ALA A 96 0.49 23.82 31.10
CA ALA A 96 -0.16 25.06 31.52
C ALA A 96 -0.18 25.06 33.06
N GLY A 97 0.75 25.80 33.66
CA GLY A 97 0.82 26.01 35.09
C GLY A 97 2.20 26.52 35.50
N GLN A 98 2.35 27.57 36.30
CA GLN A 98 1.40 28.23 37.21
C GLN A 98 1.85 29.70 37.36
N HIS A 99 0.87 30.59 37.59
CA HIS A 99 1.10 31.94 38.09
C HIS A 99 1.90 31.93 39.40
#